data_AF-A0A849GP92-F1
#
_entry.id   AF-A0A849GP92-F1
#
_cell.length_a   1.000
_cell.length_b   1.000
_cell.length_c   1.000
_cell.angle_alpha   90.00
_cell.angle_beta   90.00
_cell.angle_gamma   90.00
#
_symmetry.space_group_name_H-M   'P 1'
#
loop_
_entity.id
_entity.type
_entity.pdbx_description
1 polymer ?
#
loop_
_entity_poly.entity_id
_entity_poly.type
_entity_poly.pdbx_seq_one_letter_code
_entity_poly.pdbx_strand_id
1 'polypeptide(L)'
;MASKTVQRSQTGVRIETSLLKVLKGLAEYCDLSLGDLLEGIVLHSFESKAPFSDDTLAAIKRLKKVYGCDLTAADSHELIETDR
;
A
#
# COMPACT_ATOMS: atom_id res chain seq x y z
N MET A 1 15.11 19.31 -2.34
CA MET A 1 14.62 18.64 -3.57
C MET A 1 13.54 19.52 -4.19
N ALA A 2 13.46 19.61 -5.52
CA ALA A 2 12.47 20.45 -6.18
C ALA A 2 11.07 19.81 -6.11
N SER A 3 10.07 20.59 -5.70
CA SER A 3 8.67 20.17 -5.75
C SER A 3 8.20 20.08 -7.21
N LYS A 4 7.44 19.04 -7.55
CA LYS A 4 6.81 18.88 -8.87
C LYS A 4 5.31 19.15 -8.74
N THR A 5 4.78 20.08 -9.53
CA THR A 5 3.34 20.29 -9.65
C THR A 5 2.72 19.16 -10.47
N VAL A 6 1.65 18.56 -9.96
CA VAL A 6 0.96 17.43 -10.60
C VAL A 6 -0.55 17.65 -10.60
N GLN A 7 -1.25 17.03 -11.54
CA GLN A 7 -2.71 16.91 -11.52
C GLN A 7 -3.09 15.56 -10.90
N ARG A 8 -4.13 15.55 -10.06
CA ARG A 8 -4.63 14.33 -9.42
C ARG A 8 -6.05 14.02 -9.90
N SER A 9 -6.32 12.74 -10.12
CA SER A 9 -7.65 12.24 -10.48
C SER A 9 -8.15 11.30 -9.39
N GLN A 10 -9.41 11.47 -8.98
CA GLN A 10 -10.04 10.60 -7.99
C GLN A 10 -10.50 9.30 -8.67
N THR A 11 -10.18 8.16 -8.07
CA THR A 11 -10.59 6.83 -8.57
C THR A 11 -11.42 6.09 -7.53
N GLY A 12 -12.25 5.15 -7.99
CA GLY A 12 -13.12 4.29 -7.18
C GLY A 12 -12.71 2.82 -7.30
N VAL A 13 -11.47 2.51 -6.91
CA VAL A 13 -10.95 1.12 -6.99
C VAL A 13 -11.45 0.26 -5.84
N ARG A 14 -11.67 -1.03 -6.11
CA ARG A 14 -11.86 -2.06 -5.07
C ARG A 14 -10.51 -2.62 -4.67
N ILE A 15 -10.30 -2.77 -3.37
CA ILE A 15 -9.09 -3.33 -2.77
C ILE A 15 -9.54 -4.33 -1.71
N GLU A 16 -8.81 -5.44 -1.56
CA GLU A 16 -9.07 -6.41 -0.50
C GLU A 16 -9.07 -5.70 0.88
N THR A 17 -10.02 -6.06 1.73
CA THR A 17 -10.37 -5.29 2.92
C THR A 17 -9.23 -5.27 3.95
N SER A 18 -8.58 -6.41 4.21
CA SER A 18 -7.47 -6.50 5.16
C SER A 18 -6.25 -5.73 4.67
N LEU A 19 -5.93 -5.81 3.37
CA LEU A 19 -4.85 -5.07 2.73
C LEU A 19 -5.09 -3.57 2.79
N LEU A 20 -6.32 -3.11 2.52
CA LEU A 20 -6.68 -1.69 2.62
C LEU A 20 -6.47 -1.16 4.05
N LYS A 21 -6.81 -1.96 5.09
CA LYS A 21 -6.56 -1.56 6.49
C LYS A 21 -5.07 -1.45 6.78
N VAL A 22 -4.25 -2.38 6.30
CA VAL A 22 -2.79 -2.31 6.42
C VAL A 22 -2.25 -1.06 5.74
N LEU A 23 -2.68 -0.76 4.51
CA LEU A 23 -2.25 0.42 3.77
C LEU A 23 -2.63 1.73 4.49
N LYS A 24 -3.86 1.83 5.01
CA LYS A 24 -4.31 3.00 5.78
C LYS A 24 -3.51 3.17 7.08
N GLY A 25 -3.29 2.09 7.82
CA GLY A 25 -2.48 2.13 9.04
C GLY A 25 -1.01 2.49 8.77
N LEU A 26 -0.46 2.03 7.65
CA LEU A 26 0.90 2.38 7.23
C LEU A 26 1.00 3.85 6.81
N ALA A 27 0.00 4.36 6.09
CA ALA A 27 -0.04 5.76 5.69
C ALA A 27 -0.03 6.68 6.93
N GLU A 28 -0.86 6.36 7.92
CA GLU A 28 -0.87 7.06 9.21
C GLU A 28 0.48 6.96 9.94
N TYR A 29 1.08 5.77 10.00
CA TYR A 29 2.40 5.57 10.63
C TYR A 29 3.51 6.41 9.99
N CYS A 30 3.42 6.65 8.68
CA CYS A 30 4.41 7.43 7.93
C CYS A 30 4.05 8.92 7.80
N ASP A 31 2.94 9.39 8.38
CA ASP A 31 2.40 10.74 8.19
C ASP A 31 2.18 11.10 6.71
N LEU A 32 1.61 10.15 5.95
CA LEU A 32 1.33 10.28 4.52
C LEU A 32 -0.16 10.12 4.23
N SER A 33 -0.62 10.74 3.14
CA SER A 33 -1.91 10.36 2.57
C SER A 33 -1.82 8.95 1.97
N LEU A 34 -2.97 8.24 1.89
CA LEU A 34 -3.02 6.94 1.20
C LEU A 34 -2.57 7.06 -0.27
N GLY A 35 -2.92 8.18 -0.92
CA GLY A 35 -2.50 8.45 -2.30
C GLY A 35 -0.98 8.58 -2.43
N ASP A 36 -0.35 9.40 -1.60
CA ASP A 36 1.11 9.60 -1.64
C ASP A 36 1.87 8.32 -1.30
N LEU A 37 1.37 7.51 -0.36
CA LEU A 37 1.93 6.19 -0.06
C LEU A 37 1.87 5.26 -1.29
N LEU A 38 0.71 5.18 -1.94
CA LEU A 38 0.52 4.32 -3.12
C LEU A 38 1.38 4.79 -4.30
N GLU A 39 1.42 6.09 -4.57
CA GLU A 39 2.29 6.68 -5.60
C GLU A 39 3.75 6.34 -5.31
N GLY A 40 4.20 6.47 -4.06
CA GLY A 40 5.55 6.11 -3.64
C GLY A 40 5.88 4.64 -3.89
N ILE A 41 4.99 3.71 -3.53
CA ILE A 41 5.17 2.27 -3.77
C ILE A 41 5.29 1.98 -5.27
N VAL A 42 4.41 2.58 -6.09
CA VAL A 42 4.38 2.37 -7.54
C VAL A 42 5.65 2.90 -8.20
N LEU A 43 6.11 4.10 -7.83
CA LEU A 43 7.35 4.68 -8.38
C LEU A 43 8.57 3.81 -8.08
N HIS A 44 8.71 3.30 -6.84
CA HIS A 44 9.79 2.38 -6.50
C HIS A 44 9.67 1.06 -7.28
N SER A 45 8.46 0.52 -7.43
CA SER A 45 8.21 -0.70 -8.20
C SER A 45 8.59 -0.54 -9.68
N PHE A 46 8.23 0.59 -10.30
CA PHE A 46 8.62 0.91 -11.69
C PHE A 46 10.14 1.00 -11.86
N GLU A 47 10.86 1.43 -10.83
CA GLU A 47 12.32 1.49 -10.83
C GLU A 47 12.99 0.21 -10.30
N SER A 48 12.23 -0.85 -10.01
CA SER A 48 12.71 -2.10 -9.39
C SER A 48 13.50 -1.87 -8.08
N LYS A 49 13.09 -0.89 -7.28
CA LYS A 49 13.68 -0.54 -5.98
C LYS A 49 12.78 -1.00 -4.83
N ALA A 50 13.38 -1.26 -3.68
CA ALA A 50 12.64 -1.55 -2.46
C ALA A 50 11.92 -0.28 -1.96
N PRO A 51 10.60 -0.29 -1.76
CA PRO A 51 9.83 0.89 -1.33
C PRO A 51 9.96 1.21 0.17
N PHE A 52 10.45 0.28 0.99
CA PHE A 52 10.40 0.36 2.44
C PHE A 52 11.74 -0.02 3.07
N SER A 53 12.10 0.67 4.16
CA SER A 53 13.20 0.30 5.04
C SER A 53 12.81 -0.89 5.93
N ASP A 54 13.80 -1.48 6.61
CA ASP A 54 13.58 -2.58 7.55
C ASP A 54 12.60 -2.23 8.69
N ASP A 55 12.68 -0.99 9.21
CA ASP A 55 11.77 -0.49 10.24
C ASP A 55 10.33 -0.41 9.74
N THR A 56 10.14 0.09 8.52
CA THR A 56 8.83 0.18 7.88
C THR A 56 8.28 -1.21 7.57
N LEU A 57 9.12 -2.14 7.12
CA LEU A 57 8.74 -3.55 6.94
C LEU A 57 8.33 -4.20 8.27
N ALA A 58 8.98 -3.87 9.38
CA ALA A 58 8.57 -4.34 10.71
C ALA A 58 7.20 -3.77 11.12
N ALA A 59 6.92 -2.50 10.82
CA ALA A 59 5.61 -1.91 11.03
C ALA A 59 4.52 -2.60 10.18
N ILE A 60 4.80 -2.86 8.91
CA ILE A 60 3.91 -3.60 8.01
C ILE A 60 3.58 -4.99 8.59
N LYS A 61 4.59 -5.74 9.06
CA LYS A 61 4.37 -7.06 9.68
C LYS A 61 3.43 -6.99 10.89
N ARG A 62 3.57 -5.97 11.74
CA ARG A 62 2.68 -5.76 12.88
C ARG A 62 1.26 -5.42 12.43
N LEU A 63 1.10 -4.52 11.46
CA LEU A 63 -0.21 -4.13 10.92
C LEU A 63 -0.92 -5.32 10.25
N LYS A 64 -0.20 -6.12 9.45
CA LYS A 64 -0.72 -7.36 8.85
C LYS A 64 -1.29 -8.29 9.92
N LYS A 65 -0.56 -8.50 11.03
CA LYS A 65 -1.02 -9.31 12.16
C LYS A 65 -2.27 -8.72 12.84
N VAL A 66 -2.31 -7.41 13.05
CA VAL A 66 -3.47 -6.72 13.68
C VAL A 66 -4.73 -6.86 12.83
N TYR A 67 -4.60 -6.76 11.51
CA TYR A 67 -5.74 -6.77 10.59
C TYR A 67 -6.06 -8.13 9.96
N GLY A 68 -5.29 -9.18 10.29
CA GLY A 68 -5.45 -10.51 9.72
C GLY A 68 -5.21 -10.55 8.21
N CYS A 69 -4.24 -9.76 7.72
CA CYS A 69 -3.87 -9.75 6.31
C CYS A 69 -2.76 -10.76 6.07
N ASP A 70 -3.08 -11.91 5.48
CA ASP A 70 -2.10 -12.96 5.18
C ASP A 70 -1.58 -12.91 3.74
N LEU A 71 -2.14 -12.03 2.89
CA LEU A 71 -1.78 -11.87 1.48
C LEU A 71 -0.30 -11.57 1.25
N THR A 72 0.26 -12.16 0.21
CA THR A 72 1.64 -12.02 -0.23
C THR A 72 1.70 -11.60 -1.69
N ALA A 73 2.92 -11.35 -2.19
CA ALA A 73 3.12 -11.07 -3.61
C ALA A 73 2.73 -12.26 -4.52
N ALA A 74 2.73 -13.49 -4.00
CA ALA A 74 2.32 -14.67 -4.76
C ALA A 74 0.82 -14.68 -5.06
N ASP A 75 0.00 -14.05 -4.23
CA ASP A 75 -1.45 -13.95 -4.41
C ASP A 75 -1.85 -12.84 -5.41
N SER A 76 -0.87 -12.09 -5.93
CA SER A 76 -1.11 -10.99 -6.86
C SER A 76 -1.80 -11.48 -8.13
N HIS A 77 -2.87 -10.82 -8.55
CA HIS A 77 -3.69 -11.16 -9.73
C HIS A 77 -4.48 -12.48 -9.64
N GLU A 78 -4.40 -13.20 -8.52
CA GLU A 78 -5.08 -14.47 -8.29
C GLU A 78 -6.27 -14.35 -7.32
N LEU A 79 -6.50 -13.16 -6.76
CA LEU A 79 -7.62 -12.91 -5.84
C LEU A 79 -8.96 -12.97 -6.58
N ILE A 80 -9.89 -13.76 -6.04
CA ILE A 80 -11.25 -13.91 -6.56
C ILE A 80 -12.20 -13.18 -5.60
N GLU A 81 -13.05 -12.30 -6.14
CA GLU A 81 -14.12 -11.69 -5.37
C GLU A 81 -15.16 -12.76 -5.03
N THR A 82 -15.49 -12.93 -3.75
CA THR A 82 -16.68 -13.69 -3.36
C THR A 82 -17.89 -12.84 -3.70
N ASP A 83 -18.86 -13.42 -4.41
CA ASP A 83 -20.15 -12.76 -4.66
C ASP A 83 -20.75 -12.29 -3.33
N ARG A 84 -20.96 -10.98 -3.23
CA ARG A 84 -21.81 -10.37 -2.21
C ARG A 84 -23.13 -9.99 -2.85
#